data_AF-A0A969G023-F1
#
_entry.id   AF-A0A969G023-F1
#
_cell.length_a   1.000
_cell.length_b   1.000
_cell.length_c   1.000
_cell.angle_alpha   90.00
_cell.angle_beta   90.00
_cell.angle_gamma   90.00
#
_symmetry.space_group_name_H-M   'P 1'
#
loop_
_entity.id
_entity.type
_entity.pdbx_description
1 polymer ?
#
loop_
_entity_poly.entity_id
_entity_poly.type
_entity_poly.pdbx_seq_one_letter_code
_entity_poly.pdbx_strand_id
1 'polypeptide(L)'
;MFKGFFRQKLLIACCVAVLGCQIAPTIALADTPAAAPSIQPYLDQVIENITEFTLDNGLRFIVLENNDAPVVSFVTYADVGGVDEPDGKTGVAHFLEHLAFKGSTTLGTTDYQAEQKVLDRLDLIFADLQMAKQVGNEQAIAELEAQFTEVQDEASQYIVQNAFGQVVESAGGVGLNAATAADYTQYFYSFPSNKLELWMSLESQRFLDPVFR
;
A
#
# COMPACT_ATOMS: atom_id res chain seq x y z
N MET A 1 -10.91 -83.13 -10.63
CA MET A 1 -11.38 -82.32 -9.48
C MET A 1 -12.44 -81.36 -9.98
N PHE A 2 -13.61 -81.89 -10.39
CA PHE A 2 -14.89 -81.95 -9.64
C PHE A 2 -15.44 -80.54 -9.31
N LYS A 3 -16.18 -79.92 -10.25
CA LYS A 3 -17.64 -79.98 -10.45
C LYS A 3 -18.43 -79.50 -9.23
N GLY A 4 -19.02 -78.30 -9.33
CA GLY A 4 -20.18 -77.85 -8.55
C GLY A 4 -21.36 -77.66 -9.49
N PHE A 5 -22.10 -78.74 -9.72
CA PHE A 5 -23.26 -78.84 -10.61
C PHE A 5 -24.49 -79.03 -9.72
N PHE A 6 -25.64 -78.50 -10.18
CA PHE A 6 -26.99 -79.01 -9.90
C PHE A 6 -27.63 -78.75 -8.50
N ARG A 7 -28.80 -78.08 -8.49
CA ARG A 7 -30.18 -78.63 -8.33
C ARG A 7 -30.51 -78.95 -6.86
N GLN A 8 -31.72 -78.80 -6.30
CA GLN A 8 -33.07 -78.58 -6.81
C GLN A 8 -34.00 -78.47 -5.57
N LYS A 9 -34.96 -77.53 -5.62
CA LYS A 9 -36.29 -77.48 -4.98
C LYS A 9 -36.46 -77.82 -3.48
N LEU A 10 -37.09 -76.89 -2.75
CA LEU A 10 -38.34 -77.24 -2.05
C LEU A 10 -39.30 -76.04 -1.96
N LEU A 11 -40.53 -76.26 -2.42
CA LEU A 11 -41.70 -75.41 -2.31
C LEU A 11 -42.39 -75.65 -0.96
N ILE A 12 -42.70 -74.59 -0.20
CA ILE A 12 -43.83 -74.47 0.75
C ILE A 12 -44.16 -72.97 0.78
N ALA A 13 -45.15 -72.46 0.01
CA ALA A 13 -46.60 -72.48 0.22
C ALA A 13 -47.10 -71.67 1.43
N CYS A 14 -47.82 -70.59 1.10
CA CYS A 14 -48.84 -69.86 1.88
C CYS A 14 -48.43 -69.07 3.13
N CYS A 15 -48.51 -67.74 3.03
CA CYS A 15 -49.64 -67.03 3.64
C CYS A 15 -49.78 -65.61 3.08
N VAL A 16 -51.01 -65.29 2.70
CA VAL A 16 -51.47 -64.00 2.18
C VAL A 16 -51.53 -62.98 3.31
N ALA A 17 -50.94 -61.81 3.10
CA ALA A 17 -51.35 -60.57 3.76
C ALA A 17 -51.17 -59.42 2.75
N VAL A 18 -52.25 -59.10 2.05
CA VAL A 18 -52.36 -57.86 1.28
C VAL A 18 -52.45 -56.72 2.29
N LEU A 19 -51.33 -56.03 2.53
CA LEU A 19 -51.34 -54.72 3.17
C LEU A 19 -51.10 -53.66 2.09
N GLY A 20 -52.14 -52.91 1.78
CA GLY A 20 -52.05 -51.70 0.97
C GLY A 20 -51.18 -50.67 1.69
N CYS A 21 -49.95 -50.48 1.20
CA CYS A 21 -49.10 -49.38 1.61
C CYS A 21 -49.35 -48.21 0.64
N GLN A 22 -50.28 -47.34 0.99
CA GLN A 22 -50.38 -46.02 0.36
C GLN A 22 -49.20 -45.18 0.84
N ILE A 23 -48.14 -45.14 0.05
CA ILE A 23 -47.02 -44.20 0.21
C ILE A 23 -47.52 -42.81 -0.19
N ALA A 24 -47.98 -42.03 0.78
CA ALA A 24 -48.08 -40.58 0.60
C ALA A 24 -46.64 -40.02 0.55
N PRO A 25 -46.31 -39.15 -0.43
CA PRO A 25 -45.01 -38.51 -0.44
C PRO A 25 -44.91 -37.56 0.74
N THR A 26 -44.03 -37.86 1.68
CA THR A 26 -43.58 -36.92 2.70
C THR A 26 -42.80 -35.80 2.01
N ILE A 27 -43.39 -34.61 1.94
CA ILE A 27 -42.66 -33.40 1.59
C ILE A 27 -41.70 -33.14 2.75
N ALA A 28 -40.41 -33.38 2.53
CA ALA A 28 -39.37 -32.90 3.43
C ALA A 28 -39.39 -31.37 3.39
N LEU A 29 -39.81 -30.74 4.48
CA LEU A 29 -39.59 -29.31 4.67
C LEU A 29 -38.09 -29.13 4.82
N ALA A 30 -37.44 -28.47 3.86
CA ALA A 30 -36.06 -28.07 4.01
C ALA A 30 -35.97 -27.10 5.20
N ASP A 31 -35.10 -27.39 6.16
CA ASP A 31 -34.76 -26.43 7.20
C ASP A 31 -34.26 -25.16 6.54
N THR A 32 -34.98 -24.06 6.77
CA THR A 32 -34.56 -22.73 6.33
C THR A 32 -33.16 -22.50 6.91
N PRO A 33 -32.13 -22.19 6.10
CA PRO A 33 -30.80 -21.92 6.64
C PRO A 33 -30.90 -20.77 7.65
N ALA A 34 -30.33 -20.98 8.84
CA ALA A 34 -30.26 -19.96 9.87
C ALA A 34 -29.63 -18.69 9.27
N ALA A 35 -30.26 -17.54 9.50
CA ALA A 35 -29.74 -16.26 9.03
C ALA A 35 -28.31 -16.07 9.55
N ALA A 36 -27.39 -15.68 8.66
CA ALA A 36 -26.03 -15.38 9.04
C ALA A 36 -26.02 -14.28 10.11
N PRO A 37 -25.15 -14.36 11.13
CA PRO A 37 -25.01 -13.29 12.12
C PRO A 37 -24.67 -11.98 11.42
N SER A 38 -25.38 -10.90 11.76
CA SER A 38 -25.14 -9.58 11.19
C SER A 38 -23.84 -8.98 11.74
N ILE A 39 -23.07 -8.34 10.87
CA ILE A 39 -21.89 -7.54 11.26
C ILE A 39 -22.24 -6.14 11.76
N GLN A 40 -23.52 -5.74 11.69
CA GLN A 40 -23.96 -4.37 12.01
C GLN A 40 -23.52 -3.89 13.40
N PRO A 41 -23.64 -4.69 14.48
CA PRO A 41 -23.21 -4.23 15.81
C PRO A 41 -21.72 -3.89 15.88
N TYR A 42 -20.88 -4.59 15.10
CA TYR A 42 -19.46 -4.28 15.00
C TYR A 42 -19.22 -2.98 14.22
N LEU A 43 -19.95 -2.75 13.13
CA LEU A 43 -19.86 -1.51 12.36
C LEU A 43 -20.28 -0.30 13.19
N ASP A 44 -21.37 -0.41 13.95
CA ASP A 44 -21.87 0.66 14.81
C ASP A 44 -20.81 1.03 15.87
N GLN A 45 -20.20 0.03 16.51
CA GLN A 45 -19.12 0.25 17.47
C GLN A 45 -17.88 0.91 16.83
N VAL A 46 -17.51 0.52 15.60
CA VAL A 46 -16.41 1.16 14.88
C VAL A 46 -16.73 2.62 14.60
N ILE A 47 -17.95 2.92 14.11
CA ILE A 47 -18.39 4.28 13.80
C ILE A 47 -18.40 5.16 15.04
N GLU A 48 -18.86 4.66 16.18
CA GLU A 48 -18.88 5.39 17.45
C GLU A 48 -17.47 5.78 17.94
N ASN A 49 -16.44 5.01 17.59
CA ASN A 49 -15.04 5.24 17.96
C ASN A 49 -14.26 6.06 16.93
N ILE A 50 -14.89 6.52 15.84
CA ILE A 50 -14.26 7.39 14.86
C ILE A 50 -14.37 8.86 15.32
N THR A 51 -13.23 9.54 15.33
CA THR A 51 -13.15 11.00 15.50
C THR A 51 -12.59 11.62 14.23
N GLU A 52 -13.28 12.65 13.71
CA GLU A 52 -12.84 13.42 12.56
C GLU A 52 -12.55 14.87 12.95
N PHE A 53 -11.45 15.42 12.45
CA PHE A 53 -11.12 16.83 12.59
C PHE A 53 -10.22 17.30 11.44
N THR A 54 -10.17 18.61 11.25
CA THR A 54 -9.33 19.26 10.23
C THR A 54 -8.42 20.26 10.89
N LEU A 55 -7.14 20.23 10.55
CA LEU A 55 -6.15 21.19 11.00
C LEU A 55 -6.29 22.53 10.25
N ASP A 56 -5.70 23.60 10.80
CA ASP A 56 -5.74 24.94 10.18
C ASP A 56 -5.15 24.99 8.76
N ASN A 57 -4.23 24.07 8.43
CA ASN A 57 -3.64 23.94 7.10
C ASN A 57 -4.50 23.13 6.11
N GLY A 58 -5.69 22.68 6.51
CA GLY A 58 -6.63 21.91 5.69
C GLY A 58 -6.44 20.39 5.73
N LEU A 59 -5.42 19.87 6.41
CA LEU A 59 -5.22 18.41 6.54
C LEU A 59 -6.33 17.80 7.40
N ARG A 60 -7.08 16.85 6.84
CA ARG A 60 -8.17 16.14 7.52
C ARG A 60 -7.67 14.84 8.12
N PHE A 61 -7.96 14.64 9.40
CA PHE A 61 -7.71 13.40 10.13
C PHE A 61 -9.02 12.64 10.34
N ILE A 62 -8.95 11.33 10.13
CA ILE A 62 -9.98 10.36 10.50
C ILE A 62 -9.27 9.36 11.41
N VAL A 63 -9.64 9.36 12.69
CA VAL A 63 -8.97 8.57 13.73
C VAL A 63 -9.94 7.54 14.28
N LEU A 64 -9.60 6.27 14.15
CA LEU A 64 -10.28 5.18 14.84
C LEU A 64 -9.49 4.84 16.10
N GLU A 65 -10.05 5.10 17.28
CA GLU A 65 -9.44 4.67 18.53
C GLU A 65 -9.71 3.17 18.77
N ASN A 66 -8.64 2.38 18.90
CA ASN A 66 -8.71 0.99 19.31
C ASN A 66 -7.57 0.67 20.28
N ASN A 67 -7.91 0.18 21.48
CA ASN A 67 -6.97 -0.12 22.56
C ASN A 67 -6.63 -1.62 22.69
N ASP A 68 -6.99 -2.45 21.70
CA ASP A 68 -6.73 -3.91 21.68
C ASP A 68 -5.24 -4.26 21.53
N ALA A 69 -4.46 -3.38 20.88
CA ALA A 69 -3.02 -3.55 20.66
C ALA A 69 -2.26 -2.22 20.82
N PRO A 70 -1.03 -2.23 21.36
CA PRO A 70 -0.21 -1.02 21.53
C PRO A 70 0.47 -0.60 20.22
N VAL A 71 -0.31 -0.51 19.13
CA VAL A 71 0.15 -0.19 17.78
C VAL A 71 -0.73 0.93 17.23
N VAL A 72 -0.12 1.84 16.48
CA VAL A 72 -0.85 2.82 15.68
C VAL A 72 -0.48 2.61 14.22
N SER A 73 -1.49 2.50 13.36
CA SER A 73 -1.35 2.38 11.92
C SER A 73 -1.71 3.70 11.26
N PHE A 74 -0.90 4.09 10.30
CA PHE A 74 -1.04 5.36 9.62
C PHE A 74 -1.22 5.14 8.13
N VAL A 75 -2.10 5.94 7.55
CA VAL A 75 -2.28 6.07 6.11
C VAL A 75 -2.39 7.55 5.81
N THR A 76 -1.44 8.09 5.06
CA THR A 76 -1.56 9.42 4.47
C THR A 76 -2.04 9.26 3.05
N TYR A 77 -3.13 9.94 2.72
CA TYR A 77 -3.75 9.90 1.41
C TYR A 77 -3.66 11.27 0.77
N ALA A 78 -2.99 11.35 -0.37
CA ALA A 78 -2.96 12.52 -1.22
C ALA A 78 -3.95 12.32 -2.38
N ASP A 79 -4.89 13.24 -2.52
CA ASP A 79 -5.89 13.30 -3.60
C ASP A 79 -5.24 13.82 -4.89
N VAL A 80 -4.27 13.05 -5.38
CA VAL A 80 -3.49 13.28 -6.59
C VAL A 80 -2.96 11.95 -7.09
N GLY A 81 -3.05 11.66 -8.38
CA GLY A 81 -2.55 10.42 -8.96
C GLY A 81 -2.15 10.54 -10.42
N GLY A 82 -2.14 9.41 -11.12
CA GLY A 82 -1.79 9.34 -12.55
C GLY A 82 -2.69 10.18 -13.45
N VAL A 83 -3.94 10.46 -13.06
CA VAL A 83 -4.89 11.29 -13.83
C VAL A 83 -4.51 12.78 -13.83
N ASP A 84 -3.73 13.21 -12.84
CA ASP A 84 -3.29 14.59 -12.66
C ASP A 84 -1.94 14.86 -13.33
N GLU A 85 -1.35 13.84 -13.99
CA GLU A 85 -0.06 13.96 -14.66
C GLU A 85 -0.16 14.86 -15.90
N PRO A 86 0.82 15.76 -16.13
CA PRO A 86 0.85 16.56 -17.35
C PRO A 86 1.02 15.68 -18.59
N ASP A 87 0.42 16.09 -19.70
CA ASP A 87 0.57 15.42 -20.98
C ASP A 87 2.06 15.21 -21.34
N GLY A 88 2.39 13.99 -21.75
CA GLY A 88 3.76 13.62 -22.10
C GLY A 88 4.70 13.41 -20.91
N LYS A 89 4.21 13.52 -19.67
CA LYS A 89 4.98 13.26 -18.42
C LYS A 89 4.40 12.11 -17.62
N THR A 90 4.09 11.00 -18.30
CA THR A 90 3.52 9.81 -17.65
C THR A 90 4.47 9.19 -16.64
N GLY A 91 3.96 8.84 -15.47
CA GLY A 91 4.67 8.21 -14.36
C GLY A 91 5.30 9.16 -13.36
N VAL A 92 5.13 10.49 -13.51
CA VAL A 92 5.66 11.49 -12.57
C VAL A 92 5.04 11.37 -11.18
N ALA A 93 3.76 11.02 -11.05
CA ALA A 93 3.12 10.84 -9.75
C ALA A 93 3.78 9.68 -8.97
N HIS A 94 3.95 8.54 -9.64
CA HIS A 94 4.65 7.38 -9.06
C HIS A 94 6.14 7.68 -8.82
N PHE A 95 6.79 8.46 -9.69
CA PHE A 95 8.18 8.86 -9.46
C PHE A 95 8.32 9.75 -8.21
N LEU A 96 7.42 10.72 -8.04
CA LEU A 96 7.39 11.58 -6.85
C LEU A 96 7.15 10.78 -5.56
N GLU A 97 6.31 9.74 -5.61
CA GLU A 97 6.10 8.81 -4.51
C GLU A 97 7.41 8.19 -4.02
N HIS A 98 8.27 7.72 -4.93
CA HIS A 98 9.60 7.18 -4.56
C HIS A 98 10.51 8.27 -3.98
N LEU A 99 10.48 9.46 -4.58
CA LEU A 99 11.30 10.59 -4.13
C LEU A 99 10.91 11.08 -2.73
N ALA A 100 9.66 10.92 -2.33
CA ALA A 100 9.17 11.26 -1.00
C ALA A 100 9.86 10.46 0.14
N PHE A 101 10.52 9.33 -0.18
CA PHE A 101 11.32 8.56 0.77
C PHE A 101 12.81 8.94 0.80
N LYS A 102 13.27 9.81 -0.11
CA LYS A 102 14.68 10.21 -0.22
C LYS A 102 15.12 11.17 0.87
N GLY A 103 14.18 11.70 1.65
CA GLY A 103 14.43 12.45 2.86
C GLY A 103 14.10 13.93 2.72
N SER A 104 14.71 14.74 3.58
CA SER A 104 14.46 16.16 3.75
C SER A 104 15.79 16.91 3.89
N THR A 105 15.74 18.18 4.28
CA THR A 105 16.95 18.94 4.63
C THR A 105 17.61 18.45 5.92
N THR A 106 16.90 17.66 6.74
CA THR A 106 17.42 17.13 8.01
C THR A 106 17.56 15.61 8.03
N LEU A 107 17.08 14.92 6.99
CA LEU A 107 17.10 13.45 6.89
C LEU A 107 17.56 13.02 5.49
N GLY A 108 18.40 11.99 5.41
CA GLY A 108 18.88 11.47 4.12
C GLY A 108 20.17 12.11 3.61
N THR A 109 20.82 12.93 4.44
CA THR A 109 22.05 13.65 4.09
C THR A 109 23.02 13.76 5.26
N THR A 110 24.32 13.80 4.98
CA THR A 110 25.38 14.03 5.97
C THR A 110 25.66 15.52 6.21
N ASP A 111 25.44 16.36 5.20
CA ASP A 111 25.58 17.83 5.26
C ASP A 111 24.71 18.46 4.15
N TYR A 112 23.49 18.88 4.50
CA TYR A 112 22.58 19.48 3.54
C TYR A 112 23.09 20.81 2.97
N GLN A 113 23.83 21.61 3.74
CA GLN A 113 24.29 22.92 3.26
C GLN A 113 25.36 22.79 2.17
N ALA A 114 26.20 21.74 2.27
CA ALA A 114 27.13 21.39 1.23
C ALA A 114 26.41 20.72 0.05
N GLU A 115 25.54 19.73 0.33
CA GLU A 115 24.74 19.02 -0.67
C GLU A 115 23.93 19.98 -1.55
N GLN A 116 23.23 20.95 -0.96
CA GLN A 116 22.40 21.91 -1.67
C GLN A 116 23.15 22.63 -2.79
N LYS A 117 24.41 23.01 -2.57
CA LYS A 117 25.23 23.68 -3.59
C LYS A 117 25.53 22.78 -4.78
N VAL A 118 25.65 21.47 -4.54
CA VAL A 118 25.88 20.47 -5.58
C VAL A 118 24.58 20.19 -6.33
N LEU A 119 23.45 20.09 -5.63
CA LEU A 119 22.13 19.95 -6.23
C LEU A 119 21.77 21.15 -7.11
N ASP A 120 22.03 22.38 -6.65
CA ASP A 120 21.81 23.60 -7.43
C ASP A 120 22.64 23.58 -8.74
N ARG A 121 23.87 23.05 -8.69
CA ARG A 121 24.71 22.86 -9.89
C ARG A 121 24.13 21.80 -10.82
N LEU A 122 23.61 20.69 -10.30
CA LEU A 122 22.93 19.66 -11.09
C LEU A 122 21.71 20.23 -11.82
N ASP A 123 20.90 21.04 -11.15
CA ASP A 123 19.71 21.66 -11.74
C ASP A 123 20.07 22.60 -12.89
N LEU A 124 21.13 23.41 -12.73
CA LEU A 124 21.62 24.29 -13.79
C LEU A 124 22.13 23.49 -15.00
N ILE A 125 22.96 22.46 -14.76
CA ILE A 125 23.48 21.60 -15.84
C ILE A 125 22.32 20.87 -16.53
N PHE A 126 21.33 20.40 -15.78
CA PHE A 126 20.15 19.74 -16.34
C PHE A 126 19.35 20.70 -17.22
N ALA A 127 19.11 21.94 -16.78
CA ALA A 127 18.43 22.95 -17.58
C ALA A 127 19.16 23.22 -18.90
N ASP A 128 20.49 23.38 -18.84
CA ASP A 128 21.34 23.56 -20.03
C ASP A 128 21.29 22.33 -20.95
N LEU A 129 21.33 21.12 -20.39
CA LEU A 129 21.23 19.87 -21.14
C LEU A 129 19.90 19.77 -21.88
N GLN A 130 18.79 20.13 -21.22
CA GLN A 130 17.47 20.14 -21.86
C GLN A 130 17.40 21.16 -23.01
N MET A 131 18.01 22.34 -22.86
CA MET A 131 18.10 23.32 -23.95
C MET A 131 18.97 22.80 -25.10
N ALA A 132 20.12 22.20 -24.81
CA ALA A 132 21.01 21.61 -25.82
C ALA A 132 20.31 20.51 -26.62
N LYS A 133 19.51 19.66 -25.95
CA LYS A 133 18.65 18.64 -26.57
C LYS A 133 17.58 19.24 -27.47
N GLN A 134 16.96 20.35 -27.07
CA GLN A 134 15.96 21.03 -27.90
C GLN A 134 16.54 21.62 -29.19
N VAL A 135 17.76 22.16 -29.15
CA VAL A 135 18.42 22.73 -30.33
C VAL A 135 19.24 21.72 -31.14
N GLY A 136 19.37 20.48 -30.67
CA GLY A 136 20.10 19.40 -31.35
C GLY A 136 21.63 19.59 -31.36
N ASN A 137 22.21 20.21 -30.33
CA ASN A 137 23.65 20.41 -30.24
C ASN A 137 24.35 19.20 -29.61
N GLU A 138 24.67 18.20 -30.43
CA GLU A 138 25.26 16.92 -30.00
C GLU A 138 26.55 17.07 -29.18
N GLN A 139 27.40 18.05 -29.52
CA GLN A 139 28.64 18.27 -28.76
C GLN A 139 28.34 18.80 -27.35
N ALA A 140 27.47 19.80 -27.24
CA ALA A 140 27.08 20.34 -25.93
C ALA A 140 26.34 19.30 -25.08
N ILE A 141 25.50 18.45 -25.70
CA ILE A 141 24.82 17.35 -25.01
C ILE A 141 25.86 16.40 -24.37
N ALA A 142 26.84 15.93 -25.14
CA ALA A 142 27.86 15.02 -24.63
C ALA A 142 28.70 15.65 -23.51
N GLU A 143 29.07 16.92 -23.64
CA GLU A 143 29.82 17.65 -22.61
C GLU A 143 29.00 17.86 -21.32
N LEU A 144 27.72 18.21 -21.45
CA LEU A 144 26.82 18.43 -20.30
C LEU A 144 26.44 17.11 -19.62
N GLU A 145 26.28 16.01 -20.36
CA GLU A 145 26.03 14.68 -19.77
C GLU A 145 27.23 14.18 -18.95
N ALA A 146 28.46 14.44 -19.43
CA ALA A 146 29.67 14.14 -18.68
C ALA A 146 29.75 14.98 -17.38
N GLN A 147 29.49 16.29 -17.47
CA GLN A 147 29.46 17.17 -16.30
C GLN A 147 28.35 16.78 -15.32
N PHE A 148 27.16 16.46 -15.81
CA PHE A 148 26.04 16.02 -14.99
C PHE A 148 26.41 14.76 -14.20
N THR A 149 27.04 13.79 -14.85
CA THR A 149 27.51 12.55 -14.19
C THR A 149 28.54 12.85 -13.10
N GLU A 150 29.53 13.71 -13.38
CA GLU A 150 30.55 14.10 -12.40
C GLU A 150 29.95 14.78 -11.17
N VAL A 151 29.05 15.74 -11.38
CA VAL A 151 28.39 16.46 -10.27
C VAL A 151 27.40 15.54 -9.54
N GLN A 152 26.79 14.57 -10.23
CA GLN A 152 25.93 13.56 -9.60
C GLN A 152 26.73 12.65 -8.67
N ASP A 153 27.93 12.24 -9.09
CA ASP A 153 28.85 11.48 -8.24
C ASP A 153 29.29 12.31 -7.01
N GLU A 154 29.53 13.62 -7.18
CA GLU A 154 29.79 14.54 -6.06
C GLU A 154 28.60 14.59 -5.08
N ALA A 155 27.37 14.72 -5.58
CA ALA A 155 26.16 14.75 -4.75
C ALA A 155 25.97 13.44 -3.98
N SER A 156 26.31 12.30 -4.59
CA SER A 156 26.15 10.97 -3.99
C SER A 156 26.91 10.81 -2.67
N GLN A 157 27.98 11.59 -2.45
CA GLN A 157 28.80 11.54 -1.24
C GLN A 157 28.06 12.04 0.00
N TYR A 158 27.03 12.88 -0.18
CA TYR A 158 26.23 13.40 0.91
C TYR A 158 25.06 12.47 1.28
N ILE A 159 24.66 11.57 0.38
CA ILE A 159 23.43 10.81 0.51
C ILE A 159 23.57 9.71 1.58
N VAL A 160 22.69 9.75 2.57
CA VAL A 160 22.49 8.65 3.51
C VAL A 160 21.40 7.73 2.97
N GLN A 161 21.82 6.63 2.33
CA GLN A 161 20.91 5.69 1.67
C GLN A 161 19.89 5.10 2.64
N ASN A 162 18.62 5.08 2.23
CA ASN A 162 17.50 4.53 2.99
C ASN A 162 17.36 5.12 4.42
N ALA A 163 17.74 6.38 4.65
CA ALA A 163 17.67 6.99 5.97
C ALA A 163 16.25 6.98 6.56
N PHE A 164 15.22 7.26 5.74
CA PHE A 164 13.83 7.20 6.17
C PHE A 164 13.44 5.81 6.67
N GLY A 165 13.71 4.77 5.88
CA GLY A 165 13.44 3.39 6.25
C GLY A 165 14.18 2.97 7.52
N GLN A 166 15.47 3.33 7.64
CA GLN A 166 16.26 3.03 8.83
C GLN A 166 15.69 3.68 10.11
N VAL A 167 15.19 4.92 10.04
CA VAL A 167 14.54 5.57 11.17
C VAL A 167 13.25 4.82 11.56
N VAL A 168 12.44 4.45 10.57
CA VAL A 168 11.20 3.68 10.82
C VAL A 168 11.52 2.33 11.45
N GLU A 169 12.43 1.55 10.85
CA GLU A 169 12.80 0.22 11.33
C GLU A 169 13.42 0.27 12.73
N SER A 170 14.36 1.19 12.99
CA SER A 170 15.01 1.31 14.29
C SER A 170 14.06 1.76 15.41
N ALA A 171 12.99 2.47 15.07
CA ALA A 171 11.93 2.83 16.00
C ALA A 171 10.87 1.73 16.21
N GLY A 172 11.02 0.58 15.56
CA GLY A 172 10.10 -0.56 15.64
C GLY A 172 8.93 -0.50 14.67
N GLY A 173 9.02 0.36 13.65
CA GLY A 173 8.01 0.49 12.61
C GLY A 173 7.99 -0.69 11.66
N VAL A 174 6.81 -0.99 11.13
CA VAL A 174 6.57 -2.12 10.21
C VAL A 174 5.63 -1.74 9.08
N GLY A 175 5.75 -2.45 7.97
CA GLY A 175 4.84 -2.28 6.83
C GLY A 175 5.03 -0.96 6.08
N LEU A 176 6.24 -0.37 6.12
CA LEU A 176 6.58 0.83 5.36
C LEU A 176 6.42 0.60 3.87
N ASN A 177 5.45 1.30 3.27
CA ASN A 177 5.19 1.22 1.86
C ASN A 177 4.38 2.44 1.36
N ALA A 178 4.20 2.50 0.05
CA ALA A 178 3.36 3.47 -0.61
C ALA A 178 2.67 2.83 -1.84
N ALA A 179 1.71 3.55 -2.40
CA ALA A 179 1.09 3.18 -3.65
C ALA A 179 0.55 4.41 -4.37
N THR A 180 0.74 4.44 -5.69
CA THR A 180 0.15 5.42 -6.59
C THR A 180 -0.82 4.74 -7.56
N ALA A 181 -2.03 5.28 -7.63
CA ALA A 181 -3.08 4.88 -8.54
C ALA A 181 -3.42 6.02 -9.51
N ALA A 182 -4.52 5.87 -10.24
CA ALA A 182 -5.00 6.92 -11.13
C ALA A 182 -5.44 8.18 -10.36
N ASP A 183 -6.03 8.01 -9.19
CA ASP A 183 -6.73 9.04 -8.42
C ASP A 183 -6.10 9.32 -7.05
N TYR A 184 -5.03 8.62 -6.67
CA TYR A 184 -4.36 8.86 -5.39
C TYR A 184 -2.90 8.44 -5.36
N THR A 185 -2.20 9.03 -4.39
CA THR A 185 -0.93 8.54 -3.89
C THR A 185 -1.05 8.40 -2.37
N GLN A 186 -0.75 7.22 -1.84
CA GLN A 186 -0.85 6.94 -0.42
C GLN A 186 0.46 6.42 0.14
N TYR A 187 0.71 6.73 1.42
CA TYR A 187 1.85 6.25 2.18
C TYR A 187 1.34 5.63 3.47
N PHE A 188 1.83 4.45 3.82
CA PHE A 188 1.31 3.73 4.97
C PHE A 188 2.38 2.91 5.68
N TYR A 189 2.27 2.89 7.01
CA TYR A 189 3.12 2.14 7.92
C TYR A 189 2.52 2.13 9.31
N SER A 190 3.02 1.25 10.17
CA SER A 190 2.60 1.16 11.57
C SER A 190 3.78 1.34 12.51
N PHE A 191 3.52 1.86 13.70
CA PHE A 191 4.48 1.98 14.78
C PHE A 191 3.92 1.46 16.11
N PRO A 192 4.78 1.19 17.11
CA PRO A 192 4.36 1.17 18.50
C PRO A 192 3.65 2.48 18.88
N SER A 193 2.60 2.41 19.70
CA SER A 193 1.73 3.56 19.98
C SER A 193 2.45 4.76 20.61
N ASN A 194 3.58 4.54 21.28
CA ASN A 194 4.42 5.61 21.85
C ASN A 194 5.30 6.35 20.82
N LYS A 195 5.15 6.09 19.52
CA LYS A 195 5.91 6.75 18.43
C LYS A 195 5.06 7.68 17.56
N LEU A 196 3.88 8.07 18.01
CA LEU A 196 3.01 8.99 17.28
C LEU A 196 3.73 10.31 16.89
N GLU A 197 4.48 10.90 17.82
CA GLU A 197 5.22 12.14 17.54
C GLU A 197 6.30 11.96 16.47
N LEU A 198 6.96 10.80 16.45
CA LEU A 198 7.94 10.47 15.41
C LEU A 198 7.25 10.36 14.04
N TRP A 199 6.09 9.69 13.98
CA TRP A 199 5.31 9.63 12.74
C TRP A 199 4.93 11.03 12.24
N MET A 200 4.37 11.88 13.11
CA MET A 200 4.00 13.25 12.79
C MET A 200 5.19 14.06 12.24
N SER A 201 6.37 13.92 12.87
CA SER A 201 7.59 14.60 12.43
C SER A 201 8.06 14.13 11.05
N LEU A 202 8.10 12.81 10.83
CA LEU A 202 8.50 12.22 9.55
C LEU A 202 7.55 12.61 8.41
N GLU A 203 6.24 12.52 8.67
CA GLU A 203 5.22 12.84 7.68
C GLU A 203 5.21 14.33 7.36
N SER A 204 5.34 15.20 8.37
CA SER A 204 5.46 16.64 8.16
C SER A 204 6.65 16.97 7.26
N GLN A 205 7.82 16.36 7.49
CA GLN A 205 9.00 16.61 6.66
C GLN A 205 8.81 16.14 5.22
N ARG A 206 8.19 14.97 5.01
CA ARG A 206 7.92 14.42 3.68
C ARG A 206 7.17 15.40 2.79
N PHE A 207 6.19 16.12 3.34
CA PHE A 207 5.33 17.03 2.56
C PHE A 207 5.77 18.49 2.60
N LEU A 208 6.36 18.94 3.70
CA LEU A 208 6.70 20.36 3.87
C LEU A 208 8.10 20.70 3.34
N ASP A 209 9.05 19.78 3.47
CA ASP A 209 10.47 20.04 3.20
C ASP A 209 11.18 18.82 2.56
N PRO A 210 10.65 18.25 1.46
CA PRO A 210 11.30 17.13 0.79
C PRO A 210 12.54 17.59 0.03
N VAL A 211 13.55 16.71 -0.02
CA VAL A 211 14.72 16.89 -0.89
C VAL A 211 14.75 15.72 -1.88
N PHE A 212 14.62 16.04 -3.16
CA PHE A 212 14.57 15.05 -4.24
C PHE A 212 15.99 14.70 -4.70
N ARG A 213 16.42 13.47 -4.39
CA ARG A 213 17.75 12.91 -4.66
C ARG A 213 17.67 11.65 -5.51
#